data_AF-A0A8A2VAN8-F1
#
_entry.id   AF-A0A8A2VAN8-F1
#
_cell.length_a   1.000
_cell.length_b   1.000
_cell.length_c   1.000
_cell.angle_alpha   90.00
_cell.angle_beta   90.00
_cell.angle_gamma   90.00
#
_symmetry.space_group_name_H-M   'P 1'
#
loop_
_entity.id
_entity.type
_entity.pdbx_description
1 polymer ?
#
loop_
_entity_poly.entity_id
_entity_poly.type
_entity_poly.pdbx_seq_one_letter_code
_entity_poly.pdbx_strand_id
1 'polypeptide(L)'
;MSDESTGDREQNDGQRFDRLPATPAERTVEGRVSREAVVDYFDDRFGIPPETFDDHTFWEKGAGKIWIYGGEAPTPLEIEAIGMTCLRTRQEHWKPTTDFVQRFGTHATDCVIELDREEARAFATGEDQEIPRWDGDWGYLIGAHEIGVGPEGRPGRDGDSAELRSANRSSGQSTREDAVERGNLEPIGIGLYVHGELRSMVPKGRQREL
;
A
#
# COMPACT_ATOMS: atom_id res chain seq x y z
N MET A 1 11.54 -48.73 -6.57
CA MET A 1 10.48 -48.36 -7.52
C MET A 1 9.74 -47.22 -6.86
N SER A 2 9.98 -46.02 -7.37
CA SER A 2 9.36 -44.79 -6.90
C SER A 2 7.94 -44.76 -7.43
N ASP A 3 6.96 -44.53 -6.56
CA ASP A 3 5.59 -44.22 -6.97
C ASP A 3 5.36 -42.74 -6.64
N GLU A 4 5.08 -41.97 -7.70
CA GLU A 4 4.96 -40.53 -7.72
C GLU A 4 3.69 -40.11 -6.96
N SER A 5 3.87 -39.34 -5.88
CA SER A 5 2.80 -38.49 -5.36
C SER A 5 2.65 -37.30 -6.31
N THR A 6 1.89 -37.50 -7.39
CA THR A 6 1.41 -36.42 -8.24
C THR A 6 0.31 -35.72 -7.47
N GLY A 7 0.67 -34.73 -6.65
CA GLY A 7 -0.27 -33.92 -5.90
C GLY A 7 -1.27 -33.26 -6.84
N ASP A 8 -2.55 -33.62 -6.70
CA ASP A 8 -3.66 -32.93 -7.35
C ASP A 8 -3.62 -31.46 -6.92
N ARG A 9 -3.23 -30.56 -7.83
CA ARG A 9 -3.21 -29.12 -7.53
C ARG A 9 -4.65 -28.63 -7.50
N GLU A 10 -5.00 -27.92 -6.43
CA GLU A 10 -6.33 -27.32 -6.32
C GLU A 10 -6.53 -26.28 -7.44
N GLN A 11 -7.71 -26.29 -8.05
CA GLN A 11 -8.07 -25.31 -9.07
C GLN A 11 -8.60 -24.03 -8.40
N ASN A 12 -8.14 -22.87 -8.89
CA ASN A 12 -8.55 -21.56 -8.37
C ASN A 12 -10.04 -21.30 -8.62
N ASP A 13 -10.84 -21.12 -7.57
CA ASP A 13 -12.19 -20.56 -7.67
C ASP A 13 -12.14 -19.03 -7.59
N GLY A 14 -12.20 -18.39 -8.75
CA GLY A 14 -12.10 -16.93 -8.85
C GLY A 14 -13.30 -16.14 -8.30
N GLN A 15 -14.40 -16.80 -7.92
CA GLN A 15 -15.54 -16.12 -7.30
C GLN A 15 -15.46 -16.07 -5.78
N ARG A 16 -14.60 -16.90 -5.18
CA ARG A 16 -14.43 -16.98 -3.73
C ARG A 16 -13.22 -16.16 -3.27
N PHE A 17 -13.28 -15.70 -2.02
CA PHE A 17 -12.10 -15.23 -1.31
C PHE A 17 -11.39 -16.41 -0.66
N ASP A 18 -10.12 -16.59 -1.02
CA ASP A 18 -9.23 -17.53 -0.34
C ASP A 18 -8.14 -16.77 0.40
N ARG A 19 -7.80 -17.23 1.62
CA ARG A 19 -6.66 -16.70 2.36
C ARG A 19 -5.39 -17.05 1.59
N LEU A 20 -4.45 -16.10 1.49
CA LEU A 20 -3.14 -16.41 0.92
C LEU A 20 -2.43 -17.45 1.80
N PRO A 21 -1.73 -18.42 1.20
CA PRO A 21 -0.83 -19.29 1.96
C PRO A 21 0.23 -18.42 2.66
N ALA A 22 0.69 -18.81 3.85
CA ALA A 22 1.63 -17.97 4.59
C ALA A 22 2.95 -17.84 3.81
N THR A 23 3.44 -18.98 3.31
CA THR A 23 4.70 -19.10 2.55
C THR A 23 4.46 -19.68 1.15
N PRO A 24 5.40 -19.53 0.19
CA PRO A 24 5.30 -20.18 -1.12
C PRO A 24 5.18 -21.72 -1.04
N ALA A 25 5.73 -22.34 0.00
CA ALA A 25 5.71 -23.80 0.19
C ALA A 25 4.33 -24.34 0.59
N GLU A 26 3.48 -23.51 1.20
CA GLU A 26 2.11 -23.86 1.61
C GLU A 26 1.08 -23.71 0.48
N ARG A 27 1.53 -23.33 -0.72
CA ARG A 27 0.66 -23.09 -1.87
C ARG A 27 0.02 -24.39 -2.37
N THR A 28 -1.31 -24.42 -2.40
CA THR A 28 -2.10 -25.51 -3.03
C THR A 28 -2.52 -25.21 -4.46
N VAL A 29 -2.66 -23.92 -4.81
CA VAL A 29 -3.06 -23.42 -6.14
C VAL A 29 -1.84 -22.86 -6.88
N GLU A 30 -1.48 -23.42 -8.03
CA GLU A 30 -0.32 -22.98 -8.83
C GLU A 30 -0.39 -21.48 -9.20
N GLY A 31 0.74 -20.78 -9.06
CA GLY A 31 0.84 -19.35 -9.37
C GLY A 31 0.23 -18.39 -8.35
N ARG A 32 -0.47 -18.88 -7.31
CA ARG A 32 -1.01 -18.03 -6.22
C ARG A 32 0.12 -17.41 -5.40
N VAL A 33 0.02 -16.13 -5.09
CA VAL A 33 1.02 -15.43 -4.26
C VAL A 33 0.88 -15.82 -2.79
N SER A 34 1.97 -15.82 -2.03
CA SER A 34 1.95 -16.03 -0.58
C SER A 34 1.85 -14.71 0.17
N ARG A 35 1.45 -14.75 1.46
CA ARG A 35 1.51 -13.59 2.36
C ARG A 35 2.94 -13.04 2.43
N GLU A 36 3.91 -13.92 2.65
CA GLU A 36 5.34 -13.57 2.70
C GLU A 36 5.75 -12.75 1.47
N ALA A 37 5.49 -13.24 0.26
CA ALA A 37 5.87 -12.51 -0.95
C ALA A 37 5.20 -11.13 -1.10
N VAL A 38 3.97 -10.97 -0.60
CA VAL A 38 3.27 -9.68 -0.59
C VAL A 38 3.91 -8.71 0.41
N VAL A 39 4.28 -9.20 1.60
CA VAL A 39 4.94 -8.40 2.63
C VAL A 39 6.34 -8.01 2.20
N ASP A 40 7.13 -8.97 1.71
CA ASP A 40 8.48 -8.74 1.19
C ASP A 40 8.46 -7.69 0.07
N TYR A 41 7.49 -7.74 -0.84
CA TYR A 41 7.34 -6.73 -1.88
C TYR A 41 7.16 -5.32 -1.33
N PHE A 42 6.35 -5.13 -0.27
CA PHE A 42 6.12 -3.80 0.30
C PHE A 42 7.31 -3.31 1.13
N ASP A 43 8.02 -4.21 1.80
CA ASP A 43 9.27 -3.92 2.49
C ASP A 43 10.37 -3.54 1.47
N ASP A 44 10.65 -4.42 0.52
CA ASP A 44 11.71 -4.21 -0.48
C ASP A 44 11.49 -2.96 -1.34
N ARG A 45 10.25 -2.70 -1.80
CA ARG A 45 9.98 -1.60 -2.73
C ARG A 45 9.78 -0.26 -2.01
N PHE A 46 9.07 -0.25 -0.89
CA PHE A 46 8.62 0.98 -0.24
C PHE A 46 9.21 1.17 1.15
N GLY A 47 9.96 0.20 1.68
CA GLY A 47 10.46 0.20 3.05
C GLY A 47 9.33 0.20 4.08
N ILE A 48 8.17 -0.38 3.76
CA ILE A 48 7.07 -0.49 4.73
C ILE A 48 7.39 -1.66 5.66
N PRO A 49 7.60 -1.42 6.97
CA PRO A 49 8.05 -2.47 7.88
C PRO A 49 7.04 -3.64 7.95
N PRO A 50 7.49 -4.91 7.88
CA PRO A 50 6.61 -6.07 7.92
C PRO A 50 5.60 -6.11 9.08
N GLU A 51 5.99 -5.61 10.26
CA GLU A 51 5.15 -5.55 11.47
C GLU A 51 3.90 -4.67 11.29
N THR A 52 3.90 -3.77 10.29
CA THR A 52 2.72 -3.01 9.88
C THR A 52 1.52 -3.92 9.56
N PHE A 53 1.80 -5.17 9.16
CA PHE A 53 0.81 -6.15 8.72
C PHE A 53 0.57 -7.29 9.72
N ASP A 54 1.03 -7.19 10.96
CA ASP A 54 0.86 -8.25 11.97
C ASP A 54 -0.62 -8.53 12.30
N ASP A 55 -1.41 -7.46 12.43
CA ASP A 55 -2.86 -7.56 12.66
C ASP A 55 -3.67 -7.74 11.36
N HIS A 56 -3.01 -7.99 10.23
CA HIS A 56 -3.63 -8.05 8.92
C HIS A 56 -3.55 -9.43 8.26
N THR A 57 -4.64 -9.80 7.61
CA THR A 57 -4.73 -10.98 6.75
C THR A 57 -4.84 -10.58 5.29
N PHE A 58 -4.27 -11.42 4.42
CA PHE A 58 -4.28 -11.21 2.97
C PHE A 58 -5.12 -12.29 2.29
N TRP A 59 -5.87 -11.85 1.29
CA TRP A 59 -6.85 -12.67 0.59
C TRP A 59 -6.77 -12.43 -0.91
N GLU A 60 -7.14 -13.43 -1.69
CA GLU A 60 -7.29 -13.33 -3.14
C GLU A 60 -8.72 -13.68 -3.54
N LYS A 61 -9.32 -12.86 -4.41
CA LYS A 61 -10.55 -13.19 -5.15
C LYS A 61 -10.31 -12.93 -6.63
N GLY A 62 -10.56 -13.93 -7.46
CA GLY A 62 -10.19 -13.92 -8.87
C GLY A 62 -8.76 -14.41 -9.05
N ALA A 63 -7.95 -13.66 -9.79
CA ALA A 63 -6.53 -13.98 -9.87
C ALA A 63 -5.68 -12.72 -10.05
N GLY A 64 -4.67 -12.63 -9.20
CA GLY A 64 -3.78 -11.51 -8.97
C GLY A 64 -4.46 -10.24 -8.45
N LYS A 65 -5.59 -10.38 -7.74
CA LYS A 65 -6.28 -9.28 -7.05
C LYS A 65 -6.22 -9.54 -5.56
N ILE A 66 -5.26 -8.89 -4.90
CA ILE A 66 -4.99 -9.11 -3.47
C ILE A 66 -5.72 -8.08 -2.64
N TRP A 67 -6.25 -8.55 -1.53
CA TRP A 67 -6.99 -7.80 -0.54
C TRP A 67 -6.31 -7.93 0.82
N ILE A 68 -6.41 -6.86 1.61
CA ILE A 68 -5.94 -6.79 2.98
C ILE A 68 -7.12 -6.52 3.90
N TYR A 69 -7.15 -7.20 5.05
CA TYR A 69 -8.19 -7.09 6.06
C TYR A 69 -7.57 -7.08 7.46
N GLY A 70 -8.01 -6.16 8.34
CA GLY A 70 -7.56 -6.13 9.74
C GLY A 70 -8.35 -7.13 10.57
N GLY A 71 -7.71 -8.25 10.94
CA GLY A 71 -8.34 -9.38 11.62
C GLY A 71 -8.62 -10.58 10.71
N GLU A 72 -9.55 -11.45 11.13
CA GLU A 72 -9.93 -12.67 10.43
C GLU A 72 -11.44 -12.67 10.10
N ALA A 73 -11.80 -13.28 8.97
CA ALA A 73 -13.19 -13.42 8.56
C ALA A 73 -13.59 -14.87 8.28
N PRO A 74 -13.66 -15.74 9.31
CA PRO A 74 -14.31 -17.04 9.17
C PRO A 74 -15.82 -16.82 9.11
N THR A 75 -16.39 -16.60 7.93
CA THR A 75 -17.84 -16.48 7.74
C THR A 75 -18.37 -17.54 6.78
N PRO A 76 -19.52 -18.16 7.07
CA PRO A 76 -20.18 -19.08 6.15
C PRO A 76 -20.90 -18.35 4.99
N LEU A 77 -20.91 -17.02 4.97
CA LEU A 77 -21.55 -16.22 3.93
C LEU A 77 -20.65 -16.04 2.72
N GLU A 78 -21.24 -15.98 1.52
CA GLU A 78 -20.53 -15.54 0.32
C GLU A 78 -20.15 -14.05 0.45
N ILE A 79 -18.85 -13.77 0.49
CA ILE A 79 -18.33 -12.41 0.67
C ILE A 79 -18.10 -11.76 -0.70
N GLU A 80 -18.73 -10.61 -0.92
CA GLU A 80 -18.50 -9.82 -2.13
C GLU A 80 -17.24 -8.95 -2.07
N ALA A 81 -16.92 -8.42 -0.88
CA ALA A 81 -15.72 -7.65 -0.60
C ALA A 81 -15.28 -7.80 0.85
N ILE A 82 -13.96 -7.90 1.09
CA ILE A 82 -13.36 -7.96 2.42
C ILE A 82 -12.22 -6.93 2.52
N GLY A 83 -12.29 -6.05 3.52
CA GLY A 83 -11.30 -4.99 3.70
C GLY A 83 -11.14 -4.13 2.44
N MET A 84 -9.92 -4.00 1.94
CA MET A 84 -9.64 -3.26 0.70
C MET A 84 -8.66 -4.01 -0.20
N THR A 85 -8.74 -3.77 -1.50
CA THR A 85 -7.70 -4.28 -2.40
C THR A 85 -6.39 -3.57 -2.15
N CYS A 86 -5.29 -4.29 -1.99
CA CYS A 86 -3.97 -3.70 -1.77
C CYS A 86 -3.03 -3.79 -2.97
N LEU A 87 -3.15 -4.84 -3.78
CA LEU A 87 -2.15 -5.16 -4.80
C LEU A 87 -2.76 -5.83 -6.02
N ARG A 88 -2.14 -5.61 -7.17
CA ARG A 88 -2.39 -6.32 -8.43
C ARG A 88 -1.12 -7.03 -8.86
N THR A 89 -1.16 -8.34 -9.00
CA THR A 89 0.05 -9.17 -9.23
C THR A 89 0.09 -9.84 -10.60
N ARG A 90 -0.94 -9.62 -11.44
CA ARG A 90 -1.01 -10.19 -12.80
C ARG A 90 -0.23 -9.43 -13.87
N GLN A 91 0.13 -8.19 -13.59
CA GLN A 91 0.96 -7.41 -14.51
C GLN A 91 2.41 -7.86 -14.36
N GLU A 92 3.24 -7.54 -15.36
CA GLU A 92 4.70 -7.82 -15.34
C GLU A 92 5.35 -7.33 -14.04
N HIS A 93 4.90 -6.15 -13.58
CA HIS A 93 5.27 -5.61 -12.28
C HIS A 93 4.04 -5.52 -11.37
N TRP A 94 4.23 -5.88 -10.10
CA TRP A 94 3.18 -5.77 -9.11
C TRP A 94 2.82 -4.30 -8.88
N LYS A 95 1.51 -4.02 -8.85
CA LYS A 95 0.97 -2.67 -8.78
C LYS A 95 0.16 -2.47 -7.49
N PRO A 96 0.64 -1.64 -6.55
CA PRO A 96 -0.14 -1.23 -5.39
C PRO A 96 -1.39 -0.48 -5.81
N THR A 97 -2.43 -0.53 -4.99
CA THR A 97 -3.64 0.27 -5.21
C THR A 97 -3.50 1.63 -4.55
N THR A 98 -4.17 2.64 -5.13
CA THR A 98 -4.29 3.97 -4.53
C THR A 98 -4.85 3.92 -3.10
N ASP A 99 -5.84 3.08 -2.85
CA ASP A 99 -6.47 2.97 -1.52
C ASP A 99 -5.50 2.42 -0.47
N PHE A 100 -4.63 1.49 -0.86
CA PHE A 100 -3.61 0.96 0.03
C PHE A 100 -2.54 1.99 0.37
N VAL A 101 -1.99 2.69 -0.62
CA VAL A 101 -0.94 3.68 -0.36
C VAL A 101 -1.47 4.87 0.44
N GLN A 102 -2.73 5.27 0.25
CA GLN A 102 -3.35 6.30 1.10
C GLN A 102 -3.51 5.86 2.56
N ARG A 103 -3.62 4.55 2.82
CA ARG A 103 -3.82 4.01 4.17
C ARG A 103 -2.52 3.66 4.88
N PHE A 104 -1.54 3.13 4.15
CA PHE A 104 -0.31 2.56 4.70
C PHE A 104 0.96 3.27 4.22
N GLY A 105 0.86 4.17 3.23
CA GLY A 105 2.02 4.83 2.64
C GLY A 105 2.76 5.77 3.60
N THR A 106 2.15 6.16 4.71
CA THR A 106 2.83 6.93 5.78
C THR A 106 3.92 6.12 6.48
N HIS A 107 3.88 4.79 6.37
CA HIS A 107 4.92 3.89 6.87
C HIS A 107 6.07 3.69 5.87
N ALA A 108 5.93 4.17 4.62
CA ALA A 108 6.96 3.99 3.60
C ALA A 108 8.15 4.90 3.85
N THR A 109 9.36 4.33 3.76
CA THR A 109 10.62 5.07 3.85
C THR A 109 11.32 5.23 2.51
N ASP A 110 10.85 4.53 1.48
CA ASP A 110 11.45 4.53 0.13
C ASP A 110 10.35 4.65 -0.95
N CYS A 111 10.76 5.02 -2.17
CA CYS A 111 9.88 5.22 -3.32
C CYS A 111 8.74 6.22 -3.04
N VAL A 112 9.01 7.25 -2.23
CA VAL A 112 8.09 8.35 -1.94
C VAL A 112 8.59 9.62 -2.63
N ILE A 113 7.76 10.19 -3.51
CA ILE A 113 8.02 11.49 -4.14
C ILE A 113 7.18 12.56 -3.45
N GLU A 114 7.86 13.55 -2.87
CA GLU A 114 7.21 14.76 -2.37
C GLU A 114 6.84 15.65 -3.56
N LEU A 115 5.54 15.95 -3.65
CA LEU A 115 4.94 16.79 -4.67
C LEU A 115 4.62 18.14 -4.07
N ASP A 116 4.96 19.22 -4.78
CA ASP A 116 4.48 20.54 -4.41
C ASP A 116 2.95 20.66 -4.67
N ARG A 117 2.39 21.84 -4.40
CA ARG A 117 0.94 22.06 -4.53
C ARG A 117 0.45 21.90 -5.98
N GLU A 118 1.20 22.38 -6.96
CA GLU A 118 0.81 22.32 -8.37
C GLU A 118 0.94 20.87 -8.88
N GLU A 119 2.02 20.21 -8.49
CA GLU A 119 2.26 18.81 -8.84
C GLU A 119 1.27 17.86 -8.19
N ALA A 120 0.90 18.11 -6.93
CA ALA A 120 -0.12 17.34 -6.23
C ALA A 120 -1.50 17.51 -6.88
N ARG A 121 -1.83 18.71 -7.37
CA ARG A 121 -3.06 18.97 -8.14
C ARG A 121 -3.07 18.17 -9.43
N ALA A 122 -2.01 18.28 -10.23
CA ALA A 122 -1.86 17.50 -11.46
C ALA A 122 -1.92 15.99 -11.19
N PHE A 123 -1.29 15.53 -10.11
CA PHE A 123 -1.32 14.14 -9.72
C PHE A 123 -2.74 13.67 -9.36
N ALA A 124 -3.48 14.49 -8.61
CA ALA A 124 -4.85 14.20 -8.21
C ALA A 124 -5.85 14.25 -9.37
N THR A 125 -5.59 15.02 -10.43
CA THR A 125 -6.38 15.03 -11.67
C THR A 125 -5.99 13.94 -12.65
N GLY A 126 -4.90 13.20 -12.37
CA GLY A 126 -4.45 12.09 -13.19
C GLY A 126 -3.55 12.51 -14.36
N GLU A 127 -2.94 13.69 -14.27
CA GLU A 127 -2.03 14.23 -15.29
C GLU A 127 -0.62 13.66 -15.12
N ASP A 128 0.07 13.49 -16.26
CA ASP A 128 1.46 13.07 -16.33
C ASP A 128 2.38 14.28 -16.14
N GLN A 129 3.51 14.10 -15.46
CA GLN A 129 4.38 15.18 -15.02
C GLN A 129 5.86 14.86 -15.22
N GLU A 130 6.64 15.83 -15.69
CA GLU A 130 8.10 15.70 -15.69
C GLU A 130 8.63 15.95 -14.28
N ILE A 131 9.24 14.93 -13.67
CA ILE A 131 9.81 14.98 -12.32
C ILE A 131 11.31 14.63 -12.41
N PRO A 132 12.16 15.49 -13.01
CA PRO A 132 13.57 15.18 -13.23
C PRO A 132 14.38 15.08 -11.92
N ARG A 133 13.81 15.54 -10.80
CA ARG A 133 14.44 15.50 -9.48
C ARG A 133 14.45 14.12 -8.83
N TRP A 134 13.69 13.15 -9.36
CA TRP A 134 13.72 11.79 -8.85
C TRP A 134 14.96 11.05 -9.37
N ASP A 135 15.84 10.68 -8.45
CA ASP A 135 17.11 10.00 -8.71
C ASP A 135 17.09 8.49 -8.36
N GLY A 136 15.98 7.99 -7.81
CA GLY A 136 15.78 6.58 -7.51
C GLY A 136 15.35 5.72 -8.71
N ASP A 137 15.06 4.46 -8.44
CA ASP A 137 14.70 3.48 -9.48
C ASP A 137 13.38 3.78 -10.17
N TRP A 138 13.28 3.36 -11.43
CA TRP A 138 12.02 3.35 -12.17
C TRP A 138 10.99 2.42 -11.51
N GLY A 139 9.72 2.68 -11.78
CA GLY A 139 8.60 1.89 -11.26
C GLY A 139 7.62 2.71 -10.44
N TYR A 140 6.91 2.03 -9.55
CA TYR A 140 5.85 2.67 -8.77
C TYR A 140 6.43 3.55 -7.65
N LEU A 141 5.91 4.79 -7.56
CA LEU A 141 6.21 5.76 -6.50
C LEU A 141 4.93 6.13 -5.77
N ILE A 142 5.02 6.36 -4.46
CA ILE A 142 3.98 6.99 -3.65
C ILE A 142 4.12 8.50 -3.83
N GLY A 143 3.13 9.12 -4.46
CA GLY A 143 3.02 10.57 -4.50
C GLY A 143 2.49 11.05 -3.15
N ALA A 144 3.22 11.94 -2.50
CA ALA A 144 2.84 12.49 -1.21
C ALA A 144 2.92 14.02 -1.22
N HIS A 145 2.01 14.67 -0.50
CA HIS A 145 1.93 16.13 -0.47
C HIS A 145 1.67 16.61 0.95
N GLU A 146 2.24 17.76 1.32
CA GLU A 146 1.98 18.37 2.61
C GLU A 146 0.53 18.88 2.67
N ILE A 147 -0.27 18.31 3.57
CA ILE A 147 -1.63 18.82 3.80
C ILE A 147 -1.55 19.91 4.86
N GLY A 148 -1.75 21.16 4.43
CA GLY A 148 -1.92 22.27 5.37
C GLY A 148 -3.07 21.96 6.33
N VAL A 149 -2.84 22.17 7.63
CA VAL A 149 -3.89 22.04 8.64
C VAL A 149 -5.04 22.95 8.22
N GLY A 150 -6.20 22.38 7.90
CA GLY A 150 -7.41 23.18 7.71
C GLY A 150 -7.65 24.06 8.93
N PRO A 151 -8.44 25.15 8.83
CA PRO A 151 -8.78 25.94 10.00
C PRO A 151 -9.27 25.02 11.12
N GLU A 152 -8.69 25.19 12.32
CA GLU A 152 -9.01 24.39 13.52
C GLU A 152 -10.53 24.31 13.67
N GLY A 153 -11.12 23.11 13.48
CA GLY A 153 -12.58 22.98 13.62
C GLY A 153 -13.27 21.80 12.94
N ARG A 154 -12.58 20.92 12.20
CA ARG A 154 -13.20 19.65 11.80
C ARG A 154 -12.96 18.60 12.89
N PRO A 155 -13.99 18.13 13.61
CA PRO A 155 -13.81 17.03 14.55
C PRO A 155 -13.26 15.82 13.80
N GLY A 156 -12.24 15.19 14.40
CA GLY A 156 -11.59 14.00 13.86
C GLY A 156 -12.62 12.94 13.51
N ARG A 157 -12.37 12.24 12.41
CA ARG A 157 -13.16 11.08 11.99
C ARG A 157 -13.04 10.04 13.12
N ASP A 158 -14.15 9.76 13.79
CA ASP A 158 -14.22 8.80 14.90
C ASP A 158 -13.49 7.51 14.55
N GLY A 159 -12.52 7.12 15.38
CA GLY A 159 -11.88 5.81 15.30
C GLY A 159 -10.38 5.71 15.59
N ASP A 160 -9.71 6.73 16.13
CA ASP A 160 -8.34 6.55 16.65
C ASP A 160 -8.20 7.10 18.07
N SER A 161 -7.89 6.20 18.99
CA SER A 161 -7.84 6.44 20.43
C SER A 161 -6.67 7.36 20.76
N ALA A 162 -6.97 8.65 20.94
CA ALA A 162 -6.04 9.72 21.26
C ALA A 162 -5.38 9.64 22.66
N GLU A 163 -5.28 8.46 23.28
CA GLU A 163 -4.76 8.32 24.66
C GLU A 163 -3.28 7.93 24.78
N LEU A 164 -2.55 7.67 23.69
CA LEU A 164 -1.14 7.25 23.77
C LEU A 164 -0.10 8.36 23.54
N ARG A 165 -0.50 9.60 23.21
CA ARG A 165 0.45 10.67 22.83
C ARG A 165 0.88 11.63 23.94
N SER A 166 0.50 11.41 25.21
CA SER A 166 0.76 12.37 26.30
C SER A 166 1.86 12.01 27.31
N ALA A 167 2.72 11.04 27.02
CA ALA A 167 3.76 10.64 27.98
C ALA A 167 5.13 10.39 27.34
N ASN A 168 5.68 11.38 26.62
CA ASN A 168 7.15 11.46 26.54
C ASN A 168 7.65 12.86 26.19
N ARG A 169 7.71 13.74 27.18
CA ARG A 169 8.56 14.94 27.13
C ARG A 169 9.34 15.05 28.43
N SER A 170 10.53 14.45 28.47
CA SER A 170 11.63 15.04 29.22
C SER A 170 12.99 14.61 28.68
N SER A 171 13.76 15.64 28.30
CA SER A 171 15.21 15.81 28.47
C SER A 171 16.15 14.90 27.68
N GLY A 172 16.76 15.48 26.63
CA GLY A 172 17.98 15.00 25.99
C GLY A 172 18.39 15.89 24.82
N GLN A 173 19.19 16.91 25.08
CA GLN A 173 19.69 17.87 24.11
C GLN A 173 20.90 17.30 23.37
N SER A 174 20.82 17.07 22.04
CA SER A 174 21.98 17.20 21.12
C SER A 174 21.60 17.06 19.63
N THR A 175 21.70 18.17 18.91
CA THR A 175 22.18 18.32 17.51
C THR A 175 21.82 17.25 16.47
N ARG A 176 20.71 17.46 15.74
CA ARG A 176 20.59 17.15 14.31
C ARG A 176 19.71 18.22 13.66
N GLU A 177 20.36 19.18 13.01
CA GLU A 177 19.73 19.98 11.97
C GLU A 177 19.37 19.04 10.81
N ASP A 178 18.21 19.28 10.16
CA ASP A 178 17.62 18.56 9.02
C ASP A 178 16.63 17.40 9.26
N ALA A 179 16.09 17.23 10.46
CA ALA A 179 14.85 16.48 10.63
C ALA A 179 13.65 17.42 10.45
N VAL A 180 13.34 17.79 9.21
CA VAL A 180 12.00 18.33 8.90
C VAL A 180 11.01 17.23 9.31
N GLU A 181 10.16 17.51 10.29
CA GLU A 181 9.05 16.63 10.65
C GLU A 181 8.27 16.29 9.37
N ARG A 182 8.45 15.08 8.84
CA ARG A 182 7.58 14.50 7.80
C ARG A 182 6.12 14.31 8.28
N GLY A 183 5.77 14.86 9.45
CA GLY A 183 4.51 14.65 10.15
C GLY A 183 3.27 15.17 9.41
N ASN A 184 3.44 15.98 8.36
CA ASN A 184 2.35 16.50 7.54
C ASN A 184 2.34 15.96 6.09
N LEU A 185 3.29 15.09 5.72
CA LEU A 185 3.38 14.57 4.36
C LEU A 185 2.41 13.40 4.20
N GLU A 186 1.27 13.65 3.53
CA GLU A 186 0.21 12.66 3.36
C GLU A 186 0.33 11.97 1.99
N PRO A 187 0.33 10.63 1.93
CA PRO A 187 0.25 9.89 0.68
C PRO A 187 -1.08 10.18 -0.03
N ILE A 188 -1.01 10.74 -1.24
CA ILE A 188 -2.20 11.06 -2.03
C ILE A 188 -2.51 10.00 -3.09
N GLY A 189 -1.52 9.17 -3.47
CA GLY A 189 -1.75 8.03 -4.36
C GLY A 189 -0.47 7.39 -4.89
N ILE A 190 -0.63 6.53 -5.89
CA ILE A 190 0.47 5.81 -6.54
C ILE A 190 0.65 6.33 -7.97
N GLY A 191 1.89 6.56 -8.37
CA GLY A 191 2.28 6.92 -9.73
C GLY A 191 3.28 5.91 -10.30
N LEU A 192 3.39 5.85 -11.63
CA LEU A 192 4.41 5.07 -12.33
C LEU A 192 5.45 6.03 -12.91
N TYR A 193 6.69 5.94 -12.44
CA TYR A 193 7.80 6.76 -12.90
C TYR A 193 8.66 6.00 -13.92
N VAL A 194 8.79 6.56 -15.13
CA VAL A 194 9.60 6.00 -16.21
C VAL A 194 10.19 7.15 -17.04
N HIS A 195 11.48 7.07 -17.39
CA HIS A 195 12.15 8.03 -18.27
C HIS A 195 12.02 9.52 -17.86
N GLY A 196 11.98 9.84 -16.56
CA GLY A 196 11.83 11.22 -16.09
C GLY A 196 10.39 11.70 -15.90
N GLU A 197 9.41 10.87 -16.28
CA GLU A 197 7.98 11.20 -16.25
C GLU A 197 7.27 10.38 -15.17
N LEU A 198 6.52 11.07 -14.30
CA LEU A 198 5.61 10.48 -13.33
C LEU A 198 4.19 10.47 -13.88
N ARG A 199 3.64 9.27 -14.09
CA ARG A 199 2.26 9.06 -14.50
C ARG A 199 1.37 8.77 -13.31
N SER A 200 0.34 9.56 -13.08
CA SER A 200 -0.60 9.30 -11.98
C SER A 200 -1.46 8.06 -12.27
N MET A 201 -1.54 7.16 -11.29
CA MET A 201 -2.41 5.97 -11.37
C MET A 201 -3.71 6.16 -10.57
N VAL A 202 -4.04 7.40 -10.17
CA VAL A 202 -5.32 7.72 -9.51
C VAL A 202 -6.48 7.35 -10.45
N PRO A 203 -7.41 6.49 -10.01
CA PRO A 203 -8.52 6.06 -10.86
C PRO A 203 -9.38 7.26 -11.32
N LYS A 204 -9.85 7.25 -12.56
CA LYS A 204 -10.67 8.34 -13.13
C LYS A 204 -11.84 8.79 -12.25
N GLY A 205 -12.57 7.85 -11.65
CA GLY A 205 -13.70 8.18 -10.74
C GLY A 205 -13.28 8.77 -9.38
N ARG A 206 -11.98 8.82 -9.10
CA ARG A 206 -11.38 9.36 -7.88
C ARG A 206 -10.52 10.60 -8.13
N GLN A 207 -10.40 11.04 -9.38
CA GLN A 207 -9.71 12.27 -9.71
C GLN A 207 -10.47 13.48 -9.13
N ARG A 208 -9.73 14.44 -8.57
CA ARG A 208 -10.29 15.63 -7.89
C ARG A 208 -9.45 16.85 -8.17
N GLU A 209 -10.12 18.00 -8.26
CA GLU A 209 -9.46 19.29 -8.13
C GLU A 209 -9.15 19.53 -6.64
N LEU A 210 -7.86 19.71 -6.32
CA LEU A 210 -7.41 20.09 -4.97
C LEU A 210 -7.45 21.60 -4.76
#